data_AF-A0A3N5RVD5-F1
#
_entry.id   AF-A0A3N5RVD5-F1
#
_cell.length_a   1.000
_cell.length_b   1.000
_cell.length_c   1.000
_cell.angle_alpha   90.00
_cell.angle_beta   90.00
_cell.angle_gamma   90.00
#
_symmetry.space_group_name_H-M   'P 1'
#
loop_
_entity.id
_entity.type
_entity.pdbx_description
1 polymer ?
#
loop_
_entity_poly.entity_id
_entity_poly.type
_entity_poly.pdbx_seq_one_letter_code
_entity_poly.pdbx_strand_id
1 'polypeptide(L)'
;MQREPLTRHKGVLEWVDEIARLTTPDKILWIDGSEKEKDELTREAFGTGELIELNQEKLPGCVYHRTAVNDVARTENLTFICTSKKDDAGPTSNWMSPTEAYEKLGAIFSGSMKGRKMYVLPFIMGIPGSPFNKVGVEITDSIYVVLNMRIMTRMGELAWRELGNNGEFTRCLHGKADLNLDRRFICHFPEDNAIWSVGSGYGGNVLLGKKCLALRIASYLAHNEGWFAEHMMIVGVENPKGEVAYIAGAFPSACGKTNLAMLIPPGSMPGYKVWTVGDDIAWMRVGDDGRLYAINPEYGFFGVAPGTNYKTNPNAMETAKKNTIFTNVLLKKDGTVWWEGMDGPVPDEGIDWKGDPWTKESTEPGANPNSRFTAPAGQCPSISKHWEDPTGVPISAFLFGGRRASLAPLVYESLNWQHGVFVGATMASERTAAQYGKLGEVRRDPM
;
A
#
# COMPACT_ATOMS: atom_id res chain seq x y z
N MET A 1 18.24 -16.31 -9.97
CA MET A 1 18.30 -15.05 -9.19
C MET A 1 19.73 -14.50 -9.18
N GLN A 2 19.85 -13.18 -9.32
CA GLN A 2 21.14 -12.49 -9.49
C GLN A 2 21.83 -12.26 -8.14
N ARG A 3 23.12 -12.66 -8.04
CA ARG A 3 23.95 -12.47 -6.84
C ARG A 3 24.86 -11.26 -6.93
N GLU A 4 25.22 -10.86 -8.14
CA GLU A 4 26.04 -9.69 -8.39
C GLU A 4 25.18 -8.42 -8.33
N PRO A 5 25.75 -7.27 -7.92
CA PRO A 5 25.04 -6.01 -7.92
C PRO A 5 24.53 -5.59 -9.30
N LEU A 6 23.28 -5.12 -9.35
CA LEU A 6 22.62 -4.62 -10.55
C LEU A 6 22.83 -3.12 -10.81
N THR A 7 23.62 -2.47 -9.96
CA THR A 7 23.88 -1.03 -10.02
C THR A 7 25.36 -0.73 -9.76
N ARG A 8 25.81 0.43 -10.27
CA ARG A 8 27.11 1.02 -9.93
C ARG A 8 26.98 2.22 -8.98
N HIS A 9 25.76 2.46 -8.46
CA HIS A 9 25.49 3.54 -7.53
C HIS A 9 26.20 3.31 -6.20
N LYS A 10 27.27 4.08 -5.93
CA LYS A 10 28.13 3.87 -4.76
C LYS A 10 27.35 3.90 -3.44
N GLY A 11 26.46 4.87 -3.26
CA GLY A 11 25.66 4.97 -2.03
C GLY A 11 24.69 3.80 -1.80
N VAL A 12 24.26 3.10 -2.86
CA VAL A 12 23.42 1.90 -2.72
C VAL A 12 24.30 0.73 -2.31
N LEU A 13 25.45 0.55 -2.96
CA LEU A 13 26.40 -0.52 -2.64
C LEU A 13 26.90 -0.42 -1.20
N GLU A 14 27.31 0.78 -0.78
CA GLU A 14 27.77 1.04 0.59
C GLU A 14 26.67 0.77 1.63
N TRP A 15 25.44 1.21 1.36
CA TRP A 15 24.31 0.96 2.24
C TRP A 15 23.93 -0.52 2.30
N VAL A 16 23.91 -1.22 1.17
CA VAL A 16 23.65 -2.67 1.12
C VAL A 16 24.71 -3.43 1.92
N ASP A 17 25.98 -3.05 1.80
CA ASP A 17 27.08 -3.66 2.55
C ASP A 17 26.98 -3.38 4.06
N GLU A 18 26.57 -2.16 4.45
CA GLU A 18 26.29 -1.79 5.85
C GLU A 18 25.17 -2.66 6.42
N ILE A 19 24.04 -2.75 5.72
CA ILE A 19 22.90 -3.55 6.15
C ILE A 19 23.25 -5.04 6.19
N ALA A 20 24.01 -5.56 5.22
CA ALA A 20 24.44 -6.96 5.25
C ALA A 20 25.32 -7.28 6.47
N ARG A 21 26.20 -6.35 6.88
CA ARG A 21 26.99 -6.50 8.12
C ARG A 21 26.11 -6.50 9.36
N LEU A 22 25.09 -5.63 9.39
CA LEU A 22 24.14 -5.55 10.50
C LEU A 22 23.28 -6.81 10.61
N THR A 23 22.66 -7.25 9.52
CA THR A 23 21.63 -8.30 9.55
C THR A 23 22.16 -9.71 9.33
N THR A 24 23.40 -9.84 8.84
CA THR A 24 24.12 -11.10 8.58
C THR A 24 23.34 -12.13 7.75
N PRO A 25 22.89 -11.79 6.52
CA PRO A 25 22.15 -12.73 5.67
C PRO A 25 23.07 -13.81 5.09
N ASP A 26 22.51 -14.98 4.77
CA ASP A 26 23.26 -16.07 4.13
C ASP A 26 23.63 -15.75 2.68
N LYS A 27 22.77 -14.97 2.01
CA LYS A 27 22.91 -14.58 0.60
C LYS A 27 22.26 -13.21 0.37
N ILE A 28 22.88 -12.43 -0.51
CA ILE A 28 22.33 -11.19 -1.04
C ILE A 28 21.84 -11.46 -2.46
N LEU A 29 20.62 -11.05 -2.77
CA LEU A 29 19.99 -11.21 -4.07
C LEU A 29 19.48 -9.87 -4.56
N TRP A 30 19.88 -9.49 -5.77
CA TRP A 30 19.49 -8.24 -6.41
C TRP A 30 18.31 -8.51 -7.32
N ILE A 31 17.22 -7.78 -7.08
CA ILE A 31 15.94 -7.96 -7.77
C ILE A 31 15.95 -7.19 -9.09
N ASP A 32 15.78 -7.90 -10.20
CA ASP A 32 15.76 -7.34 -11.56
C ASP A 32 14.35 -7.05 -12.08
N GLY A 33 13.32 -7.62 -11.46
CA GLY A 33 11.93 -7.42 -11.86
C GLY A 33 11.53 -8.18 -13.14
N SER A 34 12.27 -9.20 -13.56
CA SER A 34 11.90 -10.06 -14.69
C SER A 34 10.82 -11.08 -14.33
N GLU A 35 10.08 -11.58 -15.34
CA GLU A 35 9.12 -12.68 -15.14
C GLU A 35 9.80 -13.97 -14.66
N LYS A 36 11.03 -14.23 -15.15
CA LYS A 36 11.82 -15.38 -14.70
C LYS A 36 12.12 -15.31 -13.20
N GLU A 37 12.53 -14.14 -12.72
CA GLU A 37 12.76 -13.91 -11.29
C GLU A 37 11.48 -14.10 -10.48
N LYS A 38 10.36 -13.54 -10.95
CA LYS A 38 9.04 -13.73 -10.31
C LYS A 38 8.69 -15.21 -10.19
N ASP A 39 8.86 -15.99 -11.24
CA ASP A 39 8.55 -17.42 -11.26
C ASP A 39 9.48 -18.23 -10.34
N GLU A 40 10.78 -17.92 -10.32
CA GLU A 40 11.74 -18.54 -9.40
C GLU A 40 11.40 -18.26 -7.93
N LEU A 41 11.11 -17.01 -7.59
CA LEU A 41 10.70 -16.60 -6.25
C LEU A 41 9.38 -17.24 -5.82
N THR A 42 8.39 -17.27 -6.72
CA THR A 42 7.07 -17.87 -6.43
C THR A 42 7.21 -19.37 -6.16
N ARG A 43 8.00 -20.09 -6.97
CA ARG A 43 8.26 -21.52 -6.76
C ARG A 43 8.98 -21.78 -5.43
N GLU A 44 9.93 -20.93 -5.06
CA GLU A 44 10.60 -21.01 -3.75
C GLU A 44 9.62 -20.74 -2.60
N ALA A 45 8.75 -19.76 -2.75
CA ALA A 45 7.74 -19.44 -1.75
C ALA A 45 6.73 -20.60 -1.54
N PHE A 46 6.37 -21.33 -2.61
CA PHE A 46 5.59 -22.55 -2.49
C PHE A 46 6.36 -23.66 -1.78
N GLY A 47 7.64 -23.87 -2.12
CA GLY A 47 8.47 -24.89 -1.49
C GLY A 47 8.75 -24.64 0.00
N THR A 48 8.76 -23.38 0.43
CA THR A 48 8.94 -22.98 1.83
C THR A 48 7.63 -22.87 2.61
N GLY A 49 6.48 -22.87 1.91
CA GLY A 49 5.17 -22.62 2.49
C GLY A 49 4.88 -21.15 2.83
N GLU A 50 5.74 -20.20 2.43
CA GLU A 50 5.44 -18.76 2.57
C GLU A 50 4.25 -18.37 1.68
N LEU A 51 4.07 -19.04 0.54
CA LEU A 51 2.89 -18.92 -0.32
C LEU A 51 2.23 -20.29 -0.57
N ILE A 52 0.94 -20.26 -0.85
CA ILE A 52 0.14 -21.40 -1.29
C ILE A 52 -0.35 -21.14 -2.71
N GLU A 53 -0.16 -22.10 -3.60
CA GLU A 53 -0.70 -22.04 -4.96
C GLU A 53 -2.22 -22.19 -4.93
N LEU A 54 -2.95 -21.27 -5.58
CA LEU A 54 -4.39 -21.36 -5.73
C LEU A 54 -4.78 -22.17 -6.97
N ASN A 55 -6.05 -22.45 -7.15
CA ASN A 55 -6.59 -23.12 -8.32
C ASN A 55 -6.35 -22.30 -9.59
N GLN A 56 -5.37 -22.71 -10.39
CA GLN A 56 -4.93 -21.94 -11.56
C GLN A 56 -5.94 -21.94 -12.73
N GLU A 57 -6.88 -22.89 -12.78
CA GLU A 57 -7.97 -22.85 -13.78
C GLU A 57 -8.99 -21.75 -13.46
N LYS A 58 -9.27 -21.52 -12.17
CA LYS A 58 -10.27 -20.55 -11.71
C LYS A 58 -9.66 -19.18 -11.37
N LEU A 59 -8.43 -19.16 -10.88
CA LEU A 59 -7.70 -17.98 -10.38
C LEU A 59 -6.27 -17.97 -10.97
N PRO A 60 -6.10 -17.81 -12.29
CA PRO A 60 -4.81 -17.94 -12.95
C PRO A 60 -3.80 -16.89 -12.46
N GLY A 61 -2.60 -17.34 -12.10
CA GLY A 61 -1.53 -16.53 -11.55
C GLY A 61 -1.78 -16.03 -10.13
N CYS A 62 -2.90 -16.40 -9.49
CA CYS A 62 -3.18 -16.02 -8.11
C CYS A 62 -2.50 -16.96 -7.12
N VAL A 63 -2.11 -16.39 -5.99
CA VAL A 63 -1.47 -17.10 -4.88
C VAL A 63 -2.05 -16.62 -3.55
N TYR A 64 -1.87 -17.42 -2.52
CA TYR A 64 -2.35 -17.13 -1.18
C TYR A 64 -1.20 -16.99 -0.19
N HIS A 65 -1.30 -16.00 0.69
CA HIS A 65 -0.42 -15.79 1.82
C HIS A 65 -1.21 -15.77 3.13
N ARG A 66 -0.61 -16.33 4.18
CA ARG A 66 -1.12 -16.23 5.55
C ARG A 66 -0.07 -15.60 6.43
N THR A 67 -0.45 -14.53 7.13
CA THR A 67 0.45 -13.88 8.09
C THR A 67 0.39 -14.55 9.45
N ALA A 68 1.32 -14.19 10.34
CA ALA A 68 1.21 -14.54 11.75
C ALA A 68 -0.04 -13.90 12.36
N VAL A 69 -0.73 -14.62 13.27
CA VAL A 69 -1.99 -14.17 13.87
C VAL A 69 -1.88 -12.87 14.67
N ASN A 70 -0.67 -12.56 15.17
CA ASN A 70 -0.33 -11.32 15.87
C ASN A 70 0.15 -10.19 14.93
N ASP A 71 0.04 -10.39 13.62
CA ASP A 71 0.48 -9.42 12.60
C ASP A 71 -0.48 -9.37 11.42
N VAL A 72 -1.61 -8.69 11.64
CA VAL A 72 -2.75 -8.66 10.69
C VAL A 72 -3.22 -7.24 10.36
N ALA A 73 -2.57 -6.22 10.94
CA ALA A 73 -2.92 -4.82 10.77
C ALA A 73 -1.72 -3.90 11.03
N ARG A 74 -1.90 -2.61 10.71
CA ARG A 74 -0.94 -1.56 11.08
C ARG A 74 -0.92 -1.39 12.60
N THR A 75 0.26 -1.16 13.16
CA THR A 75 0.46 -0.92 14.59
C THR A 75 0.76 0.56 14.82
N GLU A 76 -0.29 1.38 14.89
CA GLU A 76 -0.17 2.85 15.00
C GLU A 76 0.69 3.25 16.21
N ASN A 77 0.54 2.58 17.35
CA ASN A 77 1.31 2.82 18.57
C ASN A 77 2.80 2.42 18.48
N LEU A 78 3.19 1.67 17.44
CA LEU A 78 4.57 1.24 17.18
C LEU A 78 5.16 1.91 15.92
N THR A 79 4.44 2.91 15.38
CA THR A 79 4.85 3.68 14.21
C THR A 79 5.35 5.05 14.65
N PHE A 80 6.58 5.43 14.29
CA PHE A 80 7.25 6.63 14.76
C PHE A 80 7.75 7.52 13.61
N ILE A 81 7.71 8.83 13.83
CA ILE A 81 8.41 9.84 13.03
C ILE A 81 9.62 10.30 13.86
N CYS A 82 10.81 10.10 13.32
CA CYS A 82 12.09 10.33 14.00
C CYS A 82 12.75 11.54 13.36
N THR A 83 12.47 12.72 13.92
CA THR A 83 13.05 14.02 13.54
C THR A 83 13.98 14.51 14.64
N SER A 84 14.99 15.31 14.29
CA SER A 84 15.93 15.91 15.24
C SER A 84 15.22 16.68 16.37
N LYS A 85 14.12 17.36 16.06
CA LYS A 85 13.24 18.03 17.03
C LYS A 85 11.89 17.33 17.11
N LYS A 86 11.40 17.13 18.34
CA LYS A 86 10.09 16.51 18.60
C LYS A 86 8.92 17.27 17.95
N ASP A 87 8.98 18.60 17.97
CA ASP A 87 7.88 19.44 17.45
C ASP A 87 7.70 19.29 15.94
N ASP A 88 8.76 18.91 15.20
CA ASP A 88 8.70 18.72 13.75
C ASP A 88 7.92 17.44 13.36
N ALA A 89 7.77 16.48 14.27
CA ALA A 89 6.86 15.34 14.07
C ALA A 89 5.39 15.71 14.29
N GLY A 90 5.13 16.83 14.97
CA GLY A 90 3.80 17.34 15.28
C GLY A 90 3.05 16.57 16.37
N PRO A 91 1.88 17.08 16.79
CA PRO A 91 1.11 16.53 17.91
C PRO A 91 0.32 15.25 17.56
N THR A 92 0.28 14.86 16.28
CA THR A 92 -0.49 13.71 15.77
C THR A 92 0.37 12.45 15.58
N SER A 93 1.70 12.58 15.70
CA SER A 93 2.65 11.49 15.48
C SER A 93 3.27 11.02 16.78
N ASN A 94 3.55 9.70 16.88
CA ASN A 94 4.51 9.25 17.88
C ASN A 94 5.90 9.69 17.45
N TRP A 95 6.68 10.20 18.40
CA TRP A 95 8.05 10.64 18.15
C TRP A 95 9.04 9.82 18.98
N MET A 96 10.18 9.52 18.37
CA MET A 96 11.36 8.95 19.00
C MET A 96 12.57 9.68 18.43
N SER A 97 13.59 9.96 19.24
CA SER A 97 14.78 10.61 18.71
C SER A 97 15.47 9.70 17.67
N PRO A 98 16.06 10.26 16.59
CA PRO A 98 16.75 9.44 15.59
C PRO A 98 17.81 8.52 16.18
N THR A 99 18.61 9.02 17.13
CA THR A 99 19.66 8.24 17.82
C THR A 99 19.06 7.05 18.56
N GLU A 100 18.05 7.28 19.40
CA GLU A 100 17.37 6.20 20.15
C GLU A 100 16.76 5.16 19.18
N ALA A 101 16.13 5.62 18.09
CA ALA A 101 15.51 4.74 17.12
C ALA A 101 16.54 3.87 16.39
N TYR A 102 17.65 4.44 15.88
CA TYR A 102 18.69 3.66 15.22
C TYR A 102 19.37 2.68 16.17
N GLU A 103 19.67 3.07 17.41
CA GLU A 103 20.24 2.16 18.42
C GLU A 103 19.29 1.00 18.71
N LYS A 104 18.02 1.30 18.97
CA LYS A 104 17.00 0.32 19.33
C LYS A 104 16.71 -0.65 18.19
N LEU A 105 16.46 -0.14 16.99
CA LEU A 105 16.14 -0.98 15.83
C LEU A 105 17.39 -1.72 15.35
N GLY A 106 18.57 -1.08 15.39
CA GLY A 106 19.84 -1.72 15.06
C GLY A 106 20.10 -2.96 15.94
N ALA A 107 19.83 -2.88 17.24
CA ALA A 107 19.92 -4.04 18.14
C ALA A 107 18.94 -5.18 17.77
N ILE A 108 17.76 -4.86 17.21
CA ILE A 108 16.78 -5.86 16.77
C ILE A 108 17.20 -6.47 15.43
N PHE A 109 17.73 -5.66 14.51
CA PHE A 109 18.24 -6.09 13.21
C PHE A 109 19.55 -6.88 13.29
N SER A 110 20.33 -6.70 14.36
CA SER A 110 21.60 -7.37 14.54
C SER A 110 21.46 -8.90 14.41
N GLY A 111 21.98 -9.43 13.30
CA GLY A 111 21.92 -10.85 12.95
C GLY A 111 20.52 -11.39 12.60
N SER A 112 19.52 -10.53 12.38
CA SER A 112 18.12 -10.93 12.21
C SER A 112 17.85 -11.70 10.91
N MET A 113 18.73 -11.62 9.93
CA MET A 113 18.61 -12.31 8.63
C MET A 113 19.50 -13.55 8.54
N LYS A 114 20.15 -13.99 9.62
CA LYS A 114 20.91 -15.24 9.64
C LYS A 114 20.03 -16.42 9.22
N GLY A 115 20.49 -17.25 8.28
CA GLY A 115 19.70 -18.34 7.72
C GLY A 115 18.69 -17.91 6.64
N ARG A 116 18.65 -16.62 6.28
CA ARG A 116 17.71 -16.05 5.30
C ARG A 116 18.45 -15.38 4.15
N LYS A 117 17.73 -15.17 3.06
CA LYS A 117 18.18 -14.33 1.93
C LYS A 117 17.80 -12.89 2.21
N MET A 118 18.71 -11.98 1.86
CA MET A 118 18.45 -10.54 1.79
C MET A 118 18.18 -10.17 0.33
N TYR A 119 17.00 -9.63 0.06
CA TYR A 119 16.59 -9.16 -1.25
C TYR A 119 16.78 -7.64 -1.32
N VAL A 120 17.47 -7.16 -2.36
CA VAL A 120 17.66 -5.74 -2.64
C VAL A 120 16.79 -5.38 -3.84
N LEU A 121 15.71 -4.64 -3.60
CA LEU A 121 14.71 -4.31 -4.61
C LEU A 121 14.62 -2.80 -4.85
N PRO A 122 14.94 -2.30 -6.06
CA PRO A 122 14.68 -0.92 -6.41
C PRO A 122 13.20 -0.78 -6.79
N PHE A 123 12.62 0.38 -6.53
CA PHE A 123 11.28 0.68 -6.99
C PHE A 123 11.09 2.17 -7.23
N ILE A 124 10.17 2.50 -8.13
CA ILE A 124 9.71 3.86 -8.39
C ILE A 124 8.32 4.00 -7.79
N MET A 125 8.15 5.01 -6.94
CA MET A 125 6.86 5.60 -6.61
C MET A 125 6.60 6.77 -7.55
N GLY A 126 5.46 6.78 -8.24
CA GLY A 126 5.20 7.72 -9.34
C GLY A 126 5.41 7.09 -10.71
N ILE A 127 5.40 7.95 -11.73
CA ILE A 127 5.55 7.56 -13.14
C ILE A 127 7.02 7.74 -13.54
N PRO A 128 7.68 6.75 -14.19
CA PRO A 128 9.06 6.87 -14.66
C PRO A 128 9.23 8.07 -15.59
N GLY A 129 10.33 8.81 -15.47
CA GLY A 129 10.57 10.05 -16.21
C GLY A 129 9.70 11.24 -15.79
N SER A 130 8.73 11.05 -14.89
CA SER A 130 8.03 12.17 -14.27
C SER A 130 8.95 12.89 -13.28
N PRO A 131 9.00 14.23 -13.27
CA PRO A 131 9.72 14.98 -12.24
C PRO A 131 9.13 14.77 -10.83
N PHE A 132 7.97 14.11 -10.73
CA PHE A 132 7.27 13.82 -9.47
C PHE A 132 7.71 12.50 -8.85
N ASN A 133 8.42 11.64 -9.59
CA ASN A 133 8.73 10.32 -9.07
C ASN A 133 9.78 10.35 -7.97
N LYS A 134 9.76 9.34 -7.12
CA LYS A 134 10.81 9.09 -6.12
C LYS A 134 11.26 7.64 -6.27
N VAL A 135 12.57 7.44 -6.30
CA VAL A 135 13.15 6.11 -6.27
C VAL A 135 13.39 5.69 -4.83
N GLY A 136 13.00 4.47 -4.48
CA GLY A 136 13.37 3.81 -3.24
C GLY A 136 14.19 2.55 -3.52
N VAL A 137 15.03 2.17 -2.58
CA VAL A 137 15.63 0.84 -2.55
C VAL A 137 15.22 0.19 -1.24
N GLU A 138 14.46 -0.90 -1.36
CA GLU A 138 14.03 -1.69 -0.20
C GLU A 138 14.91 -2.93 -0.03
N ILE A 139 15.35 -3.17 1.20
CA ILE A 139 16.06 -4.38 1.63
C ILE A 139 15.12 -5.19 2.51
N THR A 140 14.89 -6.46 2.18
CA THR A 140 13.92 -7.32 2.88
C THR A 140 14.40 -8.77 2.96
N ASP A 141 13.89 -9.54 3.92
CA ASP A 141 14.09 -10.99 4.06
C ASP A 141 12.83 -11.83 3.74
N SER A 142 11.86 -11.24 3.03
CA SER A 142 10.58 -11.88 2.70
C SER A 142 10.29 -11.87 1.20
N ILE A 143 10.00 -13.05 0.64
CA ILE A 143 9.59 -13.19 -0.76
C ILE A 143 8.20 -12.58 -0.96
N TYR A 144 7.31 -12.71 0.02
CA TYR A 144 5.99 -12.06 0.00
C TYR A 144 6.11 -10.55 -0.22
N VAL A 145 7.06 -9.89 0.44
CA VAL A 145 7.30 -8.45 0.26
C VAL A 145 7.75 -8.15 -1.17
N VAL A 146 8.73 -8.87 -1.70
CA VAL A 146 9.22 -8.68 -3.08
C VAL A 146 8.08 -8.80 -4.10
N LEU A 147 7.27 -9.86 -3.99
CA LEU A 147 6.16 -10.12 -4.92
C LEU A 147 5.02 -9.11 -4.80
N ASN A 148 4.72 -8.61 -3.59
CA ASN A 148 3.74 -7.53 -3.43
C ASN A 148 4.28 -6.20 -3.97
N MET A 149 5.54 -5.86 -3.69
CA MET A 149 6.16 -4.63 -4.19
C MET A 149 6.25 -4.64 -5.73
N ARG A 150 6.42 -5.80 -6.37
CA ARG A 150 6.29 -5.97 -7.83
C ARG A 150 4.92 -5.53 -8.36
N ILE A 151 3.84 -5.80 -7.61
CA ILE A 151 2.48 -5.42 -8.00
C ILE A 151 2.22 -3.95 -7.66
N MET A 152 2.67 -3.49 -6.49
CA MET A 152 2.33 -2.18 -5.94
C MET A 152 3.20 -1.05 -6.46
N THR A 153 4.35 -1.35 -7.06
CA THR A 153 5.33 -0.36 -7.52
C THR A 153 5.91 -0.73 -8.87
N ARG A 154 6.59 0.23 -9.51
CA ARG A 154 7.37 -0.02 -10.73
C ARG A 154 8.78 -0.44 -10.30
N MET A 155 9.04 -1.74 -10.26
CA MET A 155 10.23 -2.36 -9.66
C MET A 155 11.23 -2.85 -10.72
N GLY A 156 12.50 -2.99 -10.31
CA GLY A 156 13.51 -3.77 -11.04
C GLY A 156 14.41 -2.91 -11.94
N GLU A 157 14.79 -3.44 -13.11
CA GLU A 157 15.73 -2.80 -14.03
C GLU A 157 15.31 -1.36 -14.41
N LEU A 158 14.02 -1.12 -14.57
CA LEU A 158 13.48 0.23 -14.83
C LEU A 158 13.84 1.21 -13.70
N ALA A 159 13.71 0.79 -12.44
CA ALA A 159 14.03 1.60 -11.28
C ALA A 159 15.55 1.78 -11.11
N TRP A 160 16.35 0.76 -11.42
CA TRP A 160 17.81 0.92 -11.46
C TRP A 160 18.25 1.95 -12.50
N ARG A 161 17.62 1.94 -13.68
CA ARG A 161 17.92 2.91 -14.74
C ARG A 161 17.49 4.33 -14.36
N GLU A 162 16.32 4.49 -13.74
CA GLU A 162 15.82 5.78 -13.25
C GLU A 162 16.77 6.37 -12.19
N LEU A 163 17.25 5.52 -11.26
CA LEU A 163 18.20 5.92 -10.23
C LEU A 163 19.56 6.37 -10.81
N GLY A 164 20.01 5.68 -11.86
CA GLY A 164 21.34 5.85 -12.42
C GLY A 164 22.45 5.62 -11.37
N ASN A 165 23.59 6.28 -11.56
CA ASN A 165 24.77 6.09 -10.70
C ASN A 165 24.86 7.10 -9.54
N ASN A 166 24.08 8.17 -9.57
CA ASN A 166 24.17 9.29 -8.63
C ASN A 166 22.80 9.83 -8.16
N GLY A 167 21.69 9.18 -8.52
CA GLY A 167 20.36 9.66 -8.13
C GLY A 167 20.09 9.50 -6.64
N GLU A 168 19.25 10.36 -6.08
CA GLU A 168 18.82 10.21 -4.70
C GLU A 168 17.81 9.05 -4.58
N PHE A 169 17.88 8.32 -3.47
CA PHE A 169 16.94 7.25 -3.18
C PHE A 169 16.54 7.23 -1.71
N THR A 170 15.29 6.82 -1.46
CA THR A 170 14.82 6.51 -0.11
C THR A 170 15.40 5.17 0.34
N ARG A 171 16.05 5.14 1.50
CA ARG A 171 16.59 3.92 2.12
C ARG A 171 15.50 3.20 2.89
N CYS A 172 15.05 2.04 2.42
CA CYS A 172 13.97 1.28 3.04
C CYS A 172 14.52 -0.04 3.60
N LEU A 173 14.65 -0.19 4.92
CA LEU A 173 15.06 -1.44 5.55
C LEU A 173 13.84 -2.15 6.16
N HIS A 174 13.63 -3.40 5.76
CA HIS A 174 12.64 -4.29 6.31
C HIS A 174 13.27 -5.61 6.78
N GLY A 175 12.76 -6.16 7.90
CA GLY A 175 13.09 -7.52 8.31
C GLY A 175 12.05 -8.14 9.24
N LYS A 176 11.70 -9.40 8.98
CA LYS A 176 10.74 -10.15 9.81
C LYS A 176 11.24 -10.32 11.25
N ALA A 177 12.56 -10.48 11.43
CA ALA A 177 13.19 -10.81 12.71
C ALA A 177 12.50 -12.02 13.37
N ASP A 178 12.04 -11.87 14.61
CA ASP A 178 11.30 -12.89 15.37
C ASP A 178 9.77 -12.70 15.37
N LEU A 179 9.26 -11.69 14.63
CA LEU A 179 7.84 -11.29 14.61
C LEU A 179 7.24 -11.01 16.00
N ASN A 180 8.08 -10.74 17.00
CA ASN A 180 7.63 -10.41 18.35
C ASN A 180 7.03 -9.00 18.37
N LEU A 181 5.80 -8.87 18.85
CA LEU A 181 5.08 -7.61 18.93
C LEU A 181 5.80 -6.57 19.80
N ASP A 182 6.47 -7.00 20.88
CA ASP A 182 7.22 -6.11 21.79
C ASP A 182 8.51 -5.57 21.15
N ARG A 183 8.93 -6.18 20.04
CA ARG A 183 10.12 -5.83 19.26
C ARG A 183 9.74 -5.34 17.86
N ARG A 184 8.48 -4.97 17.64
CA ARG A 184 7.98 -4.43 16.37
C ARG A 184 8.08 -2.91 16.36
N PHE A 185 8.69 -2.35 15.33
CA PHE A 185 8.81 -0.91 15.14
C PHE A 185 8.75 -0.56 13.66
N ILE A 186 8.07 0.55 13.35
CA ILE A 186 8.04 1.14 12.02
C ILE A 186 8.47 2.60 12.16
N CYS A 187 9.74 2.88 11.95
CA CYS A 187 10.36 4.19 12.14
C CYS A 187 10.63 4.86 10.79
N HIS A 188 10.30 6.15 10.71
CA HIS A 188 10.55 7.00 9.55
C HIS A 188 11.54 8.08 9.97
N PHE A 189 12.55 8.33 9.15
CA PHE A 189 13.60 9.31 9.37
C PHE A 189 13.56 10.32 8.21
N PRO A 190 12.69 11.34 8.27
CA PRO A 190 12.48 12.24 7.13
C PRO A 190 13.73 13.02 6.73
N GLU A 191 14.52 13.47 7.71
CA GLU A 191 15.77 14.21 7.51
C GLU A 191 16.87 13.34 6.86
N ASP A 192 16.83 12.03 7.09
CA ASP A 192 17.78 11.06 6.52
C ASP A 192 17.26 10.39 5.23
N ASN A 193 16.03 10.69 4.80
CA ASN A 193 15.35 9.98 3.73
C ASN A 193 15.40 8.44 3.92
N ALA A 194 15.06 7.97 5.12
CA ALA A 194 15.15 6.56 5.49
C ALA A 194 13.90 6.04 6.22
N ILE A 195 13.63 4.75 6.08
CA ILE A 195 12.52 4.01 6.69
C ILE A 195 13.06 2.69 7.20
N TRP A 196 12.86 2.37 8.49
CA TRP A 196 13.23 1.09 9.08
C TRP A 196 12.00 0.43 9.68
N SER A 197 11.71 -0.80 9.26
CA SER A 197 10.57 -1.60 9.72
C SER A 197 11.01 -2.99 10.13
N VAL A 198 10.75 -3.36 11.38
CA VAL A 198 11.20 -4.64 11.94
C VAL A 198 10.08 -5.34 12.71
N GLY A 199 10.07 -6.67 12.67
CA GLY A 199 9.15 -7.48 13.47
C GLY A 199 7.73 -7.60 12.90
N SER A 200 7.55 -7.35 11.60
CA SER A 200 6.28 -7.51 10.87
C SER A 200 6.50 -8.19 9.52
N GLY A 201 5.49 -8.90 9.03
CA GLY A 201 5.33 -9.49 7.69
C GLY A 201 4.05 -9.00 6.99
N TYR A 202 3.29 -8.07 7.56
CA TYR A 202 1.97 -7.66 7.05
C TYR A 202 1.95 -6.31 6.35
N GLY A 203 1.44 -6.31 5.11
CA GLY A 203 0.87 -5.16 4.40
C GLY A 203 1.59 -3.83 4.58
N GLY A 204 0.90 -2.82 5.12
CA GLY A 204 1.43 -1.46 5.23
C GLY A 204 2.64 -1.27 6.16
N ASN A 205 3.03 -2.29 6.92
CA ASN A 205 4.26 -2.26 7.72
C ASN A 205 5.48 -2.72 6.89
N VAL A 206 5.26 -3.47 5.81
CA VAL A 206 6.33 -4.12 5.04
C VAL A 206 6.40 -3.68 3.59
N LEU A 207 5.34 -3.09 3.05
CA LEU A 207 5.36 -2.47 1.72
C LEU A 207 5.81 -1.02 1.88
N LEU A 208 7.12 -0.80 2.03
CA LEU A 208 7.66 0.48 2.49
C LEU A 208 7.47 1.61 1.47
N GLY A 209 7.29 1.27 0.18
CA GLY A 209 6.84 2.21 -0.84
C GLY A 209 5.46 2.83 -0.58
N LYS A 210 4.53 2.07 0.00
CA LYS A 210 3.11 2.46 0.14
C LYS A 210 2.89 3.55 1.19
N LYS A 211 2.65 3.18 2.46
CA LYS A 211 2.31 4.18 3.49
C LYS A 211 3.53 4.91 4.02
N CYS A 212 4.68 4.22 4.10
CA CYS A 212 5.89 4.78 4.71
C CYS A 212 6.52 5.83 3.79
N LEU A 213 6.84 5.47 2.54
CA LEU A 213 7.35 6.43 1.57
C LEU A 213 6.23 7.32 1.04
N ALA A 214 5.23 6.78 0.35
CA ALA A 214 4.32 7.61 -0.44
C ALA A 214 3.33 8.50 0.32
N LEU A 215 3.29 8.39 1.66
CA LEU A 215 2.62 9.38 2.50
C LEU A 215 3.58 10.01 3.51
N ARG A 216 4.24 9.25 4.39
CA ARG A 216 4.94 9.85 5.54
C ARG A 216 6.26 10.55 5.20
N ILE A 217 7.14 9.89 4.44
CA ILE A 217 8.35 10.56 3.94
C ILE A 217 7.96 11.56 2.84
N ALA A 218 7.04 11.16 1.94
CA ALA A 218 6.58 12.01 0.86
C ALA A 218 5.96 13.32 1.33
N SER A 219 5.17 13.36 2.42
CA SER A 219 4.57 14.60 2.92
C SER A 219 5.63 15.58 3.44
N TYR A 220 6.68 15.09 4.09
CA TYR A 220 7.83 15.91 4.49
C TYR A 220 8.58 16.47 3.28
N LEU A 221 8.85 15.63 2.27
CA LEU A 221 9.46 16.07 1.02
C LEU A 221 8.56 17.09 0.30
N ALA A 222 7.26 16.82 0.24
CA ALA A 222 6.25 17.66 -0.38
C ALA A 222 6.18 19.05 0.25
N HIS A 223 6.20 19.13 1.58
CA HIS A 223 6.29 20.38 2.30
C HIS A 223 7.54 21.19 1.92
N ASN A 224 8.71 20.53 1.85
CA ASN A 224 9.98 21.20 1.56
C ASN A 224 10.15 21.58 0.08
N GLU A 225 9.51 20.85 -0.83
CA GLU A 225 9.63 21.00 -2.28
C GLU A 225 8.41 21.67 -2.94
N GLY A 226 7.41 22.09 -2.17
CA GLY A 226 6.22 22.81 -2.65
C GLY A 226 5.24 21.97 -3.47
N TRP A 227 4.92 20.76 -3.01
CA TRP A 227 3.88 19.89 -3.58
C TRP A 227 3.08 19.20 -2.45
N PHE A 228 2.18 18.26 -2.78
CA PHE A 228 1.31 17.58 -1.82
C PHE A 228 1.39 16.06 -1.95
N ALA A 229 1.45 15.35 -0.83
CA ALA A 229 1.38 13.89 -0.78
C ALA A 229 0.21 13.45 0.11
N GLU A 230 -0.90 13.08 -0.52
CA GLU A 230 -2.20 12.99 0.16
C GLU A 230 -2.79 11.59 0.15
N HIS A 231 -3.54 11.27 1.20
CA HIS A 231 -4.30 10.02 1.34
C HIS A 231 -5.63 10.08 0.55
N MET A 232 -5.51 10.30 -0.76
CA MET A 232 -6.63 10.54 -1.67
C MET A 232 -6.73 9.49 -2.78
N MET A 233 -7.97 9.08 -3.09
CA MET A 233 -8.28 8.46 -4.38
C MET A 233 -8.30 9.53 -5.48
N ILE A 234 -8.08 9.12 -6.73
CA ILE A 234 -8.19 9.98 -7.92
C ILE A 234 -9.10 9.28 -8.93
N VAL A 235 -10.16 9.97 -9.37
CA VAL A 235 -11.09 9.49 -10.39
C VAL A 235 -11.33 10.52 -11.48
N GLY A 236 -11.50 10.06 -12.71
CA GLY A 236 -12.11 10.85 -13.79
C GLY A 236 -13.60 10.52 -13.91
N VAL A 237 -14.47 11.52 -13.84
CA VAL A 237 -15.90 11.37 -14.10
C VAL A 237 -16.20 11.88 -15.50
N GLU A 238 -16.61 10.97 -16.39
CA GLU A 238 -17.03 11.29 -17.76
C GLU A 238 -18.54 11.50 -17.78
N ASN A 239 -18.99 12.64 -18.31
CA ASN A 239 -20.41 12.94 -18.47
C ASN A 239 -20.96 12.36 -19.81
N PRO A 240 -22.28 12.39 -20.06
CA PRO A 240 -22.88 11.85 -21.29
C PRO A 240 -22.43 12.56 -22.60
N LYS A 241 -21.74 13.70 -22.50
CA LYS A 241 -21.15 14.41 -23.66
C LYS A 241 -19.70 14.01 -23.93
N GLY A 242 -19.11 13.15 -23.09
CA GLY A 242 -17.72 12.71 -23.18
C GLY A 242 -16.72 13.63 -22.50
N GLU A 243 -17.17 14.63 -21.73
CA GLU A 243 -16.28 15.54 -21.00
C GLU A 243 -15.86 14.88 -19.68
N VAL A 244 -14.55 14.92 -19.36
CA VAL A 244 -13.99 14.30 -18.15
C VAL A 244 -13.53 15.37 -17.17
N ALA A 245 -14.00 15.29 -15.93
CA ALA A 245 -13.48 16.06 -14.80
C ALA A 245 -12.80 15.12 -13.80
N TYR A 246 -11.61 15.47 -13.32
CA TYR A 246 -10.91 14.66 -12.32
C TYR A 246 -11.12 15.19 -10.91
N ILE A 247 -11.31 14.26 -9.97
CA ILE A 247 -11.65 14.54 -8.59
C ILE A 247 -10.68 13.77 -7.70
N ALA A 248 -10.11 14.44 -6.71
CA ALA A 248 -9.34 13.82 -5.64
C ALA A 248 -10.22 13.68 -4.38
N GLY A 249 -10.20 12.53 -3.72
CA GLY A 249 -11.08 12.25 -2.58
C GLY A 249 -10.38 11.65 -1.37
N ALA A 250 -10.37 12.36 -0.26
CA ALA A 250 -9.80 11.95 1.01
C ALA A 250 -10.87 11.41 1.95
N PHE A 251 -10.92 10.09 2.10
CA PHE A 251 -11.70 9.41 3.13
C PHE A 251 -10.79 8.55 4.02
N PRO A 252 -11.09 8.42 5.33
CA PRO A 252 -10.37 7.50 6.21
C PRO A 252 -10.30 6.05 5.68
N SER A 253 -9.38 5.26 6.24
CA SER A 253 -9.24 3.85 5.85
C SER A 253 -10.55 3.07 6.03
N ALA A 254 -10.92 2.29 5.01
CA ALA A 254 -12.19 1.54 4.93
C ALA A 254 -13.47 2.41 4.97
N CYS A 255 -13.40 3.66 4.51
CA CYS A 255 -14.55 4.57 4.36
C CYS A 255 -14.97 4.80 2.90
N GLY A 256 -14.67 3.85 2.00
CA GLY A 256 -15.24 3.81 0.65
C GLY A 256 -14.38 4.38 -0.48
N LYS A 257 -13.09 4.72 -0.24
CA LYS A 257 -12.20 5.23 -1.30
C LYS A 257 -12.13 4.28 -2.51
N THR A 258 -11.80 3.00 -2.30
CA THR A 258 -11.73 2.01 -3.39
C THR A 258 -13.06 1.81 -4.11
N ASN A 259 -14.19 1.80 -3.37
CA ASN A 259 -15.52 1.69 -3.98
C ASN A 259 -15.86 2.90 -4.86
N LEU A 260 -15.51 4.11 -4.42
CA LEU A 260 -15.73 5.32 -5.22
C LEU A 260 -14.75 5.39 -6.39
N ALA A 261 -13.49 5.02 -6.17
CA ALA A 261 -12.43 5.00 -7.17
C ALA A 261 -12.80 4.13 -8.38
N MET A 262 -13.45 3.00 -8.09
CA MET A 262 -13.83 1.97 -9.06
C MET A 262 -15.34 1.91 -9.31
N LEU A 263 -16.06 3.00 -9.03
CA LEU A 263 -17.52 3.03 -9.11
C LEU A 263 -18.01 2.71 -10.53
N ILE A 264 -19.06 1.89 -10.63
CA ILE A 264 -19.87 1.82 -11.85
C ILE A 264 -21.08 2.72 -11.61
N PRO A 265 -21.29 3.80 -12.40
CA PRO A 265 -22.43 4.67 -12.22
C PRO A 265 -23.75 3.88 -12.21
N PRO A 266 -24.69 4.22 -11.32
CA PRO A 266 -25.96 3.51 -11.25
C PRO A 266 -26.77 3.74 -12.53
N GLY A 267 -27.69 2.82 -12.83
CA GLY A 267 -28.56 2.93 -14.02
C GLY A 267 -29.42 4.20 -14.08
N SER A 268 -29.61 4.90 -12.95
CA SER A 268 -30.26 6.21 -12.89
C SER A 268 -29.41 7.38 -13.44
N MET A 269 -28.12 7.15 -13.74
CA MET A 269 -27.20 8.13 -14.33
C MET A 269 -26.70 7.64 -15.71
N PRO A 270 -27.59 7.46 -16.70
CA PRO A 270 -27.20 6.93 -18.00
C PRO A 270 -26.19 7.84 -18.70
N GLY A 271 -25.18 7.22 -19.32
CA GLY A 271 -24.12 7.91 -20.08
C GLY A 271 -22.95 8.42 -19.22
N TYR A 272 -23.05 8.41 -17.89
CA TYR A 272 -21.90 8.67 -17.04
C TYR A 272 -20.95 7.47 -16.98
N LYS A 273 -19.64 7.74 -16.91
CA LYS A 273 -18.61 6.74 -16.63
C LYS A 273 -17.67 7.26 -15.54
N VAL A 274 -17.03 6.35 -14.82
CA VAL A 274 -15.97 6.65 -13.87
C VAL A 274 -14.71 5.89 -14.28
N TRP A 275 -13.59 6.61 -14.29
CA TRP A 275 -12.27 6.13 -14.66
C TRP A 275 -11.35 6.18 -13.44
N THR A 276 -10.81 5.03 -13.04
CA THR A 276 -9.89 4.90 -11.90
C THR A 276 -8.51 5.41 -12.29
N VAL A 277 -7.95 6.37 -11.54
CA VAL A 277 -6.52 6.74 -11.66
C VAL A 277 -5.72 6.16 -10.48
N GLY A 278 -6.26 6.27 -9.26
CA GLY A 278 -5.71 5.66 -8.05
C GLY A 278 -6.77 5.59 -6.96
N ASP A 279 -6.62 4.67 -6.00
CA ASP A 279 -7.64 4.43 -4.97
C ASP A 279 -7.24 4.85 -3.55
N ASP A 280 -6.00 5.27 -3.34
CA ASP A 280 -5.46 5.43 -1.99
C ASP A 280 -4.48 6.59 -1.80
N ILE A 281 -3.61 6.88 -2.77
CA ILE A 281 -2.58 7.93 -2.66
C ILE A 281 -2.60 8.85 -3.88
N ALA A 282 -2.46 10.15 -3.64
CA ALA A 282 -2.31 11.16 -4.67
C ALA A 282 -1.07 12.03 -4.39
N TRP A 283 -0.19 12.17 -5.37
CA TRP A 283 0.86 13.20 -5.35
C TRP A 283 0.46 14.32 -6.28
N MET A 284 0.44 15.56 -5.76
CA MET A 284 -0.13 16.69 -6.50
C MET A 284 0.80 17.90 -6.52
N ARG A 285 0.88 18.56 -7.67
CA ARG A 285 1.69 19.77 -7.87
C ARG A 285 1.00 20.73 -8.82
N VAL A 286 1.26 22.03 -8.62
CA VAL A 286 0.79 23.07 -9.55
C VAL A 286 1.64 23.00 -10.83
N GLY A 287 0.98 22.80 -11.96
CA GLY A 287 1.62 22.79 -13.28
C GLY A 287 1.87 24.19 -13.82
N ASP A 288 2.58 24.28 -14.94
CA ASP A 288 2.97 25.55 -15.57
C ASP A 288 1.77 26.41 -16.03
N ASP A 289 0.61 25.78 -16.24
CA ASP A 289 -0.66 26.46 -16.58
C ASP A 289 -1.44 26.96 -15.35
N GLY A 290 -0.89 26.76 -14.14
CA GLY A 290 -1.49 27.16 -12.86
C GLY A 290 -2.53 26.18 -12.32
N ARG A 291 -2.82 25.07 -12.99
CA ARG A 291 -3.74 24.03 -12.46
C ARG A 291 -3.00 23.07 -11.54
N LEU A 292 -3.74 22.47 -10.61
CA LEU A 292 -3.20 21.39 -9.79
C LEU A 292 -3.33 20.06 -10.54
N TYR A 293 -2.21 19.37 -10.74
CA TYR A 293 -2.16 18.05 -11.36
C TYR A 293 -1.89 16.98 -10.31
N ALA A 294 -2.49 15.80 -10.48
CA ALA A 294 -2.30 14.65 -9.60
C ALA A 294 -1.79 13.42 -10.36
N ILE A 295 -0.87 12.69 -9.74
CA ILE A 295 -0.52 11.32 -10.14
C ILE A 295 -0.88 10.34 -9.01
N ASN A 296 -1.19 9.10 -9.39
CA ASN A 296 -1.17 7.98 -8.46
C ASN A 296 0.27 7.43 -8.41
N PRO A 297 0.95 7.49 -7.26
CA PRO A 297 2.30 6.96 -7.17
C PRO A 297 2.37 5.42 -7.15
N GLU A 298 1.25 4.74 -6.91
CA GLU A 298 1.18 3.28 -6.87
C GLU A 298 0.99 2.64 -8.26
N TYR A 299 1.30 1.35 -8.36
CA TYR A 299 1.17 0.53 -9.58
C TYR A 299 0.15 -0.62 -9.43
N GLY A 300 -0.43 -0.76 -8.25
CA GLY A 300 -1.37 -1.82 -7.90
C GLY A 300 -2.37 -1.37 -6.85
N PHE A 301 -3.34 -2.24 -6.58
CA PHE A 301 -4.35 -2.05 -5.54
C PHE A 301 -4.10 -3.01 -4.38
N PHE A 302 -4.07 -2.48 -3.16
CA PHE A 302 -3.99 -3.26 -1.92
C PHE A 302 -5.32 -3.19 -1.15
N GLY A 303 -6.35 -3.76 -1.79
CA GLY A 303 -7.75 -3.59 -1.38
C GLY A 303 -8.14 -4.48 -0.19
N VAL A 304 -9.10 -4.02 0.61
CA VAL A 304 -9.76 -4.83 1.65
C VAL A 304 -10.66 -5.85 0.97
N ALA A 305 -10.51 -7.15 1.28
CA ALA A 305 -11.33 -8.20 0.68
C ALA A 305 -12.76 -8.23 1.23
N PRO A 306 -13.00 -8.31 2.57
CA PRO A 306 -14.35 -8.46 3.12
C PRO A 306 -15.31 -7.35 2.68
N GLY A 307 -16.54 -7.73 2.29
CA GLY A 307 -17.55 -6.84 1.74
C GLY A 307 -17.41 -6.51 0.24
N THR A 308 -16.30 -6.89 -0.40
CA THR A 308 -16.14 -6.76 -1.87
C THR A 308 -16.90 -7.87 -2.58
N ASN A 309 -17.80 -7.50 -3.49
CA ASN A 309 -18.62 -8.42 -4.29
C ASN A 309 -19.14 -7.72 -5.56
N TYR A 310 -19.83 -8.43 -6.44
CA TYR A 310 -20.41 -7.88 -7.67
C TYR A 310 -21.56 -6.89 -7.47
N LYS A 311 -22.06 -6.73 -6.25
CA LYS A 311 -23.00 -5.66 -5.92
C LYS A 311 -22.30 -4.38 -5.47
N THR A 312 -21.20 -4.51 -4.71
CA THR A 312 -20.52 -3.38 -4.07
C THR A 312 -19.35 -2.83 -4.88
N ASN A 313 -18.60 -3.69 -5.58
CA ASN A 313 -17.48 -3.29 -6.43
C ASN A 313 -17.14 -4.35 -7.50
N PRO A 314 -17.90 -4.39 -8.61
CA PRO A 314 -17.64 -5.31 -9.74
C PRO A 314 -16.24 -5.18 -10.32
N ASN A 315 -15.74 -3.94 -10.43
CA ASN A 315 -14.41 -3.67 -10.98
C ASN A 315 -13.32 -4.30 -10.11
N ALA A 316 -13.40 -4.20 -8.78
CA ALA A 316 -12.46 -4.88 -7.88
C ALA A 316 -12.53 -6.41 -8.02
N MET A 317 -13.73 -6.98 -8.14
CA MET A 317 -13.91 -8.43 -8.37
C MET A 317 -13.21 -8.88 -9.65
N GLU A 318 -13.42 -8.17 -10.77
CA GLU A 318 -12.74 -8.48 -12.03
C GLU A 318 -11.22 -8.30 -11.94
N THR A 319 -10.76 -7.26 -11.25
CA THR A 319 -9.33 -6.96 -11.07
C THR A 319 -8.61 -8.07 -10.31
N ALA A 320 -9.25 -8.64 -9.27
CA ALA A 320 -8.66 -9.62 -8.36
C ALA A 320 -8.66 -11.07 -8.91
N LYS A 321 -9.28 -11.34 -10.06
CA LYS A 321 -9.46 -12.71 -10.58
C LYS A 321 -8.18 -13.40 -11.03
N LYS A 322 -7.14 -12.64 -11.37
CA LYS A 322 -5.89 -13.16 -11.91
C LYS A 322 -4.68 -12.39 -11.38
N ASN A 323 -3.51 -13.02 -11.38
CA ASN A 323 -2.23 -12.41 -10.98
C ASN A 323 -2.31 -11.68 -9.63
N THR A 324 -3.09 -12.20 -8.69
CA THR A 324 -3.42 -11.52 -7.42
C THR A 324 -2.89 -12.30 -6.24
N ILE A 325 -2.31 -11.58 -5.27
CA ILE A 325 -1.91 -12.16 -3.99
C ILE A 325 -3.05 -11.93 -2.99
N PHE A 326 -3.69 -13.01 -2.53
CA PHE A 326 -4.69 -12.94 -1.47
C PHE A 326 -4.02 -13.15 -0.11
N THR A 327 -4.29 -12.30 0.87
CA THR A 327 -3.71 -12.38 2.21
C THR A 327 -4.80 -12.51 3.27
N ASN A 328 -4.75 -13.56 4.09
CA ASN A 328 -5.64 -13.80 5.24
C ASN A 328 -7.15 -13.91 4.90
N VAL A 329 -7.48 -14.37 3.69
CA VAL A 329 -8.86 -14.77 3.35
C VAL A 329 -9.11 -16.24 3.72
N LEU A 330 -10.36 -16.72 3.61
CA LEU A 330 -10.67 -18.14 3.74
C LEU A 330 -10.18 -18.90 2.49
N LEU A 331 -9.54 -20.04 2.70
CA LEU A 331 -9.12 -20.96 1.64
C LEU A 331 -10.12 -22.13 1.54
N LYS A 332 -10.77 -22.27 0.39
CA LYS A 332 -11.72 -23.37 0.13
C LYS A 332 -11.00 -24.65 -0.29
N LYS A 333 -11.69 -25.79 -0.11
CA LYS A 333 -11.19 -27.12 -0.52
C LYS A 333 -10.86 -27.24 -2.01
N ASP A 334 -11.52 -26.46 -2.86
CA ASP A 334 -11.29 -26.46 -4.31
C ASP A 334 -10.09 -25.59 -4.74
N GLY A 335 -9.30 -25.08 -3.78
CA GLY A 335 -8.14 -24.24 -4.01
C GLY A 335 -8.49 -22.80 -4.39
N THR A 336 -9.73 -22.35 -4.24
CA THR A 336 -10.11 -20.94 -4.41
C THR A 336 -10.36 -20.25 -3.07
N VAL A 337 -10.63 -18.95 -3.08
CA VAL A 337 -10.77 -18.13 -1.87
C VAL A 337 -12.22 -17.73 -1.61
N TRP A 338 -12.50 -17.34 -0.36
CA TRP A 338 -13.77 -16.73 0.05
C TRP A 338 -13.54 -15.71 1.18
N TRP A 339 -14.46 -14.77 1.35
CA TRP A 339 -14.50 -13.84 2.48
C TRP A 339 -15.95 -13.44 2.80
N GLU A 340 -16.15 -12.87 3.99
CA GLU A 340 -17.46 -12.40 4.45
C GLU A 340 -18.05 -11.37 3.47
N GLY A 341 -19.24 -11.69 2.98
CA GLY A 341 -19.97 -10.85 2.03
C GLY A 341 -19.55 -11.01 0.56
N MET A 342 -18.69 -11.99 0.22
CA MET A 342 -18.43 -12.37 -1.17
C MET A 342 -19.69 -12.98 -1.84
N ASP A 343 -19.78 -12.89 -3.17
CA ASP A 343 -20.88 -13.49 -3.92
C ASP A 343 -20.97 -15.02 -3.79
N GLY A 344 -22.20 -15.54 -3.91
CA GLY A 344 -22.49 -16.97 -3.81
C GLY A 344 -22.85 -17.43 -2.40
N PRO A 345 -23.17 -18.74 -2.23
CA PRO A 345 -23.44 -19.30 -0.92
C PRO A 345 -22.17 -19.30 -0.05
N VAL A 346 -22.36 -19.14 1.26
CA VAL A 346 -21.28 -19.37 2.24
C VAL A 346 -20.78 -20.81 2.08
N PRO A 347 -19.47 -21.06 1.98
CA PRO A 347 -18.95 -22.41 1.85
C PRO A 347 -19.29 -23.24 3.09
N ASP A 348 -19.63 -24.52 2.91
CA ASP A 348 -19.94 -25.40 4.05
C ASP A 348 -18.72 -25.58 4.97
N GLU A 349 -17.52 -25.61 4.37
CA GLU A 349 -16.26 -25.80 5.08
C GLU A 349 -15.07 -25.21 4.31
N GLY A 350 -13.97 -24.96 5.02
CA GLY A 350 -12.71 -24.47 4.48
C GLY A 350 -11.62 -24.39 5.54
N ILE A 351 -10.56 -23.65 5.23
CA ILE A 351 -9.50 -23.29 6.16
C ILE A 351 -9.56 -21.77 6.37
N ASP A 352 -9.72 -21.34 7.61
CA ASP A 352 -9.77 -19.91 7.90
C ASP A 352 -8.41 -19.22 7.69
N TRP A 353 -8.43 -17.91 7.93
CA TRP A 353 -7.25 -17.06 7.83
C TRP A 353 -6.17 -17.37 8.87
N LYS A 354 -6.48 -18.07 9.98
CA LYS A 354 -5.50 -18.52 10.99
C LYS A 354 -4.86 -19.85 10.60
N GLY A 355 -5.49 -20.60 9.71
CA GLY A 355 -5.05 -21.93 9.29
C GLY A 355 -5.85 -23.07 9.94
N ASP A 356 -6.92 -22.74 10.65
CA ASP A 356 -7.75 -23.70 11.35
C ASP A 356 -8.92 -24.17 10.47
N PRO A 357 -9.43 -25.41 10.68
CA PRO A 357 -10.67 -25.85 10.04
C PRO A 357 -11.83 -24.90 10.38
N TRP A 358 -12.58 -24.51 9.36
CA TRP A 358 -13.71 -23.60 9.48
C TRP A 358 -14.95 -24.18 8.80
N THR A 359 -16.12 -23.95 9.37
CA THR A 359 -17.43 -24.29 8.77
C THR A 359 -18.38 -23.12 8.86
N LYS A 360 -19.47 -23.13 8.08
CA LYS A 360 -20.49 -22.06 8.12
C LYS A 360 -21.17 -21.90 9.50
N GLU A 361 -21.07 -22.90 10.37
CA GLU A 361 -21.54 -22.87 11.76
C GLU A 361 -20.53 -22.26 12.74
N SER A 362 -19.31 -21.96 12.28
CA SER A 362 -18.26 -21.36 13.11
C SER A 362 -18.66 -19.96 13.57
N THR A 363 -18.34 -19.63 14.83
CA THR A 363 -18.66 -18.31 15.40
C THR A 363 -17.71 -17.21 14.94
N GLU A 364 -16.48 -17.58 14.59
CA GLU A 364 -15.44 -16.67 14.11
C GLU A 364 -15.50 -16.54 12.58
N PRO A 365 -15.14 -15.37 12.02
CA PRO A 365 -15.11 -15.17 10.57
C PRO A 365 -14.00 -16.01 9.93
N GLY A 366 -14.28 -16.50 8.72
CA GLY A 366 -13.36 -17.28 7.91
C GLY A 366 -12.23 -16.44 7.33
N ALA A 367 -12.51 -15.19 6.92
CA ALA A 367 -11.48 -14.23 6.53
C ALA A 367 -11.19 -13.23 7.67
N ASN A 368 -9.95 -12.76 7.74
CA ASN A 368 -9.64 -11.66 8.65
C ASN A 368 -10.41 -10.40 8.18
N PRO A 369 -11.01 -9.60 9.08
CA PRO A 369 -11.71 -8.36 8.70
C PRO A 369 -10.84 -7.35 7.92
N ASN A 370 -9.52 -7.43 8.06
CA ASN A 370 -8.52 -6.62 7.36
C ASN A 370 -7.71 -7.44 6.35
N SER A 371 -8.23 -8.59 5.90
CA SER A 371 -7.67 -9.38 4.81
C SER A 371 -7.68 -8.60 3.50
N ARG A 372 -6.74 -8.95 2.62
CA ARG A 372 -6.37 -8.13 1.47
C ARG A 372 -6.30 -8.93 0.18
N PHE A 373 -6.55 -8.25 -0.92
CA PHE A 373 -6.07 -8.65 -2.24
C PHE A 373 -5.05 -7.61 -2.73
N THR A 374 -3.94 -8.09 -3.29
CA THR A 374 -2.96 -7.26 -3.98
C THR A 374 -3.01 -7.58 -5.47
N ALA A 375 -3.54 -6.65 -6.27
CA ALA A 375 -3.78 -6.88 -7.69
C ALA A 375 -3.18 -5.76 -8.57
N PRO A 376 -2.65 -6.07 -9.76
CA PRO A 376 -2.08 -5.06 -10.66
C PRO A 376 -3.14 -4.07 -11.14
N ALA A 377 -2.83 -2.77 -11.10
CA ALA A 377 -3.82 -1.73 -11.38
C ALA A 377 -4.33 -1.77 -12.83
N GLY A 378 -3.44 -2.11 -13.78
CA GLY A 378 -3.78 -2.26 -15.20
C GLY A 378 -4.79 -3.39 -15.50
N GLN A 379 -5.13 -4.24 -14.53
CA GLN A 379 -6.20 -5.24 -14.69
C GLN A 379 -7.60 -4.66 -14.40
N CYS A 380 -7.69 -3.46 -13.84
CA CYS A 380 -8.98 -2.86 -13.51
C CYS A 380 -9.74 -2.48 -14.78
N PRO A 381 -10.98 -2.98 -14.97
CA PRO A 381 -11.76 -2.67 -16.18
C PRO A 381 -12.03 -1.18 -16.37
N SER A 382 -12.07 -0.41 -15.27
CA SER A 382 -12.27 1.04 -15.30
C SER A 382 -10.97 1.85 -15.19
N ILE A 383 -9.79 1.24 -15.34
CA ILE A 383 -8.52 2.00 -15.30
C ILE A 383 -8.52 3.11 -16.36
N SER A 384 -8.18 4.33 -15.94
CA SER A 384 -8.11 5.48 -16.84
C SER A 384 -6.96 5.33 -17.81
N LYS A 385 -7.11 5.70 -19.08
CA LYS A 385 -5.98 5.76 -20.04
C LYS A 385 -4.87 6.75 -19.63
N HIS A 386 -5.15 7.66 -18.71
CA HIS A 386 -4.20 8.67 -18.20
C HIS A 386 -3.59 8.30 -16.83
N TRP A 387 -3.83 7.09 -16.32
CA TRP A 387 -3.36 6.70 -14.99
C TRP A 387 -1.83 6.64 -14.86
N GLU A 388 -1.12 6.47 -15.99
CA GLU A 388 0.34 6.54 -16.07
C GLU A 388 0.85 7.76 -16.86
N ASP A 389 0.04 8.82 -16.98
CA ASP A 389 0.51 10.06 -17.59
C ASP A 389 1.56 10.71 -16.65
N PRO A 390 2.82 10.94 -17.11
CA PRO A 390 3.86 11.51 -16.26
C PRO A 390 3.57 12.95 -15.81
N THR A 391 2.67 13.66 -16.51
CA THR A 391 2.19 14.99 -16.13
C THR A 391 1.08 14.93 -15.07
N GLY A 392 0.41 13.78 -14.96
CA GLY A 392 -0.78 13.61 -14.12
C GLY A 392 -2.05 14.17 -14.75
N VAL A 393 -3.12 14.16 -13.96
CA VAL A 393 -4.46 14.61 -14.36
C VAL A 393 -4.86 15.90 -13.64
N PRO A 394 -5.51 16.87 -14.29
CA PRO A 394 -5.87 18.14 -13.67
C PRO A 394 -7.04 17.96 -12.70
N ILE A 395 -6.84 18.31 -11.42
CA ILE A 395 -7.86 18.18 -10.37
C ILE A 395 -8.84 19.35 -10.41
N SER A 396 -10.13 19.03 -10.55
CA SER A 396 -11.22 20.00 -10.60
C SER A 396 -11.95 20.14 -9.25
N ALA A 397 -11.88 19.14 -8.38
CA ALA A 397 -12.55 19.16 -7.08
C ALA A 397 -11.84 18.26 -6.05
N PHE A 398 -11.95 18.65 -4.78
CA PHE A 398 -11.59 17.83 -3.63
C PHE A 398 -12.85 17.35 -2.90
N LEU A 399 -12.88 16.07 -2.56
CA LEU A 399 -13.94 15.47 -1.75
C LEU A 399 -13.39 15.03 -0.40
N PHE A 400 -13.93 15.60 0.67
CA PHE A 400 -13.68 15.18 2.05
C PHE A 400 -14.90 14.43 2.58
N GLY A 401 -14.68 13.30 3.24
CA GLY A 401 -15.78 12.45 3.68
C GLY A 401 -15.39 11.39 4.71
N GLY A 402 -16.35 10.95 5.51
CA GLY A 402 -16.15 9.96 6.55
C GLY A 402 -17.48 9.34 6.99
N ARG A 403 -17.41 8.27 7.79
CA ARG A 403 -18.60 7.60 8.32
C ARG A 403 -19.21 8.46 9.42
N ARG A 404 -20.44 8.95 9.19
CA ARG A 404 -21.20 9.77 10.13
C ARG A 404 -22.66 9.36 10.10
N ALA A 405 -23.15 8.73 11.18
CA ALA A 405 -24.57 8.37 11.29
C ALA A 405 -25.52 9.58 11.42
N SER A 406 -25.01 10.73 11.88
CA SER A 406 -25.79 11.96 12.09
C SER A 406 -24.94 13.23 11.93
N LEU A 407 -25.58 14.40 12.00
CA LEU A 407 -25.03 15.76 11.90
C LEU A 407 -24.56 16.19 10.50
N ALA A 408 -23.73 15.39 9.82
CA ALA A 408 -23.23 15.74 8.50
C ALA A 408 -24.32 15.54 7.43
N PRO A 409 -24.57 16.50 6.53
CA PRO A 409 -25.45 16.30 5.39
C PRO A 409 -24.79 15.35 4.36
N LEU A 410 -25.56 14.88 3.38
CA LEU A 410 -25.06 14.01 2.32
C LEU A 410 -23.91 14.64 1.52
N VAL A 411 -24.08 15.92 1.13
CA VAL A 411 -23.08 16.70 0.40
C VAL A 411 -23.30 18.18 0.67
N TYR A 412 -22.21 18.94 0.78
CA TYR A 412 -22.20 20.40 0.81
C TYR A 412 -20.89 20.92 0.20
N GLU A 413 -20.90 22.15 -0.30
CA GLU A 413 -19.73 22.79 -0.88
C GLU A 413 -19.10 23.76 0.14
N SER A 414 -17.77 23.79 0.20
CA SER A 414 -17.06 24.78 1.01
C SER A 414 -17.15 26.17 0.37
N LEU A 415 -17.47 27.18 1.19
CA LEU A 415 -17.55 28.59 0.77
C LEU A 415 -16.34 29.15 -0.01
N ASN A 416 -15.13 28.65 0.28
CA ASN A 416 -13.87 29.02 -0.36
C ASN A 416 -12.77 28.04 0.06
N TRP A 417 -11.54 28.25 -0.44
CA TRP A 417 -10.38 27.41 -0.14
C TRP A 417 -10.07 27.32 1.36
N GLN A 418 -10.01 28.44 2.08
CA GLN A 418 -9.70 28.46 3.51
C GLN A 418 -10.74 27.68 4.33
N HIS A 419 -12.03 27.81 3.97
CA HIS A 419 -13.09 27.02 4.56
C HIS A 419 -12.96 25.54 4.20
N GLY A 420 -12.56 25.20 2.97
CA GLY A 420 -12.27 23.82 2.55
C GLY A 420 -11.14 23.18 3.37
N VAL A 421 -10.05 23.91 3.60
CA VAL A 421 -8.96 23.47 4.49
C VAL A 421 -9.47 23.24 5.92
N PHE A 422 -10.31 24.14 6.44
CA PHE A 422 -10.94 23.95 7.76
C PHE A 422 -11.85 22.71 7.82
N VAL A 423 -12.62 22.44 6.75
CA VAL A 423 -13.45 21.23 6.64
C VAL A 423 -12.58 19.97 6.67
N GLY A 424 -11.47 19.95 5.92
CA GLY A 424 -10.50 18.85 5.94
C GLY A 424 -9.87 18.66 7.32
N ALA A 425 -9.38 19.73 7.94
CA ALA A 425 -8.75 19.71 9.27
C ALA A 425 -9.70 19.28 10.41
N THR A 426 -11.01 19.41 10.20
CA THR A 426 -12.03 19.03 11.18
C THR A 426 -12.74 17.73 10.84
N MET A 427 -12.26 16.97 9.85
CA MET A 427 -12.83 15.68 9.49
C MET A 427 -12.90 14.73 10.70
N ALA A 428 -14.02 14.01 10.76
CA ALA A 428 -14.27 13.00 11.76
C ALA A 428 -14.97 11.81 11.12
N SER A 429 -14.63 10.61 11.57
CA SER A 429 -15.22 9.36 11.10
C SER A 429 -15.36 8.37 12.24
N GLU A 430 -16.38 7.53 12.17
CA GLU A 430 -16.49 6.34 13.00
C GLU A 430 -15.35 5.35 12.68
N ARG A 431 -14.74 4.77 13.72
CA ARG A 431 -13.64 3.80 13.59
C ARG A 431 -14.04 2.54 12.84
N THR A 432 -13.14 2.02 12.00
CA THR A 432 -13.29 0.78 11.21
C THR A 432 -12.29 -0.30 11.66
N ALA A 433 -12.44 -1.53 11.14
CA ALA A 433 -11.54 -2.66 11.47
C ALA A 433 -10.10 -2.51 10.93
N ALA A 434 -9.84 -1.51 10.07
CA ALA A 434 -8.51 -1.23 9.54
C ALA A 434 -7.61 -0.43 10.51
N GLN A 435 -8.15 -0.06 11.68
CA GLN A 435 -7.51 0.73 12.72
C GLN A 435 -7.71 0.03 14.09
N TYR A 436 -6.74 0.21 15.01
CA TYR A 436 -6.82 -0.34 16.36
C TYR A 436 -7.81 0.47 17.22
N GLY A 437 -8.77 -0.18 17.88
CA GLY A 437 -9.72 0.44 18.82
C GLY A 437 -11.16 -0.10 18.73
N LYS A 438 -12.08 0.49 19.51
CA LYS A 438 -13.51 0.10 19.52
C LYS A 438 -14.24 0.60 18.26
N LEU A 439 -14.93 -0.30 17.56
CA LEU A 439 -15.73 0.00 16.36
C LEU A 439 -16.87 0.99 16.69
N GLY A 440 -17.13 1.95 15.79
CA GLY A 440 -18.26 2.88 15.88
C GLY A 440 -18.01 4.16 16.70
N GLU A 441 -16.87 4.31 17.35
CA GLU A 441 -16.51 5.55 18.05
C GLU A 441 -16.04 6.62 17.05
N VAL A 442 -16.53 7.86 17.18
CA VAL A 442 -16.13 8.98 16.32
C VAL A 442 -14.74 9.47 16.72
N ARG A 443 -13.81 9.49 15.77
CA ARG A 443 -12.44 10.00 15.92
C ARG A 443 -12.17 11.11 14.90
N ARG A 444 -11.34 12.09 15.26
CA ARG A 444 -10.79 13.07 14.31
C ARG A 444 -9.75 12.40 13.41
N ASP A 445 -9.87 12.63 12.12
CA ASP A 445 -8.95 12.10 11.10
C ASP A 445 -8.68 13.23 10.09
N PRO A 446 -7.93 14.27 10.51
CA PRO A 446 -7.57 15.38 9.64
C PRO A 446 -6.62 14.90 8.54
N MET A 447 -6.76 15.51 7.36
CA MET A 447 -5.92 15.24 6.19
C MET A 447 -4.70 16.12 6.19
#